data_AF-A0A7L2P733-F1
#
_entry.id   AF-A0A7L2P733-F1
#
_cell.length_a   1.000
_cell.length_b   1.000
_cell.length_c   1.000
_cell.angle_alpha   90.00
_cell.angle_beta   90.00
_cell.angle_gamma   90.00
#
_symmetry.space_group_name_H-M   'P 1'
#
loop_
_entity.id
_entity.type
_entity.pdbx_description
1 polymer ?
#
loop_
_entity_poly.entity_id
_entity_poly.type
_entity_poly.pdbx_seq_one_letter_code
_entity_poly.pdbx_strand_id
1 'polypeptide(L)'
;GEQAVLEYQVFYRARYAEAAFASCQDVRLPATGGFAISTMCGRYGAELCTAQRWLDFQGDKNNGLAPLQIQFLLLGDTEEPG
;
A
#
# COMPACT_ATOMS: atom_id res chain seq x y z
N GLY A 1 31.49 10.96 0.61
CA GLY A 1 30.12 11.51 0.72
C GLY A 1 29.15 10.35 0.63
N GLU A 2 28.06 10.41 1.38
CA GLU A 2 27.03 9.36 1.38
C GLU A 2 26.03 9.59 0.24
N GLN A 3 25.48 8.52 -0.34
CA GLN A 3 24.54 8.59 -1.47
C GLN A 3 23.09 8.48 -0.96
N ALA A 4 22.21 9.37 -1.41
CA ALA A 4 20.80 9.35 -1.02
C ALA A 4 20.00 8.36 -1.87
N VAL A 5 19.11 7.59 -1.23
CA VAL A 5 18.13 6.72 -1.90
C VAL A 5 16.85 7.51 -2.15
N LEU A 6 16.48 7.67 -3.42
CA LEU A 6 15.30 8.45 -3.82
C LEU A 6 14.09 7.59 -4.18
N GLU A 7 14.33 6.33 -4.54
CA GLU A 7 13.32 5.36 -4.95
C GLU A 7 13.85 3.94 -4.78
N TYR A 8 12.98 3.00 -4.43
CA TYR A 8 13.30 1.57 -4.38
C TYR A 8 12.06 0.69 -4.58
N GLN A 9 12.32 -0.59 -4.82
CA GLN A 9 11.30 -1.63 -4.94
C GLN A 9 11.25 -2.48 -3.67
N VAL A 10 10.03 -2.90 -3.30
CA VAL A 10 9.78 -3.86 -2.23
C VAL A 10 9.00 -5.03 -2.79
N PHE A 11 9.54 -6.23 -2.62
CA PHE A 11 8.90 -7.45 -3.05
C PHE A 11 8.28 -8.15 -1.84
N TYR A 12 6.96 -8.31 -1.86
CA TYR A 12 6.25 -9.08 -0.85
C TYR A 12 5.58 -10.29 -1.47
N ARG A 13 5.38 -11.33 -0.66
CA ARG A 13 4.43 -12.38 -1.04
C ARG A 13 3.03 -11.79 -1.03
N ALA A 14 2.24 -12.07 -2.08
CA ALA A 14 0.87 -11.60 -2.21
C ALA A 14 0.03 -12.00 -0.98
N ARG A 15 0.15 -13.25 -0.53
CA ARG A 15 -0.52 -13.75 0.69
C ARG A 15 -0.24 -12.91 1.95
N TYR A 16 0.97 -12.35 2.07
CA TYR A 16 1.34 -11.52 3.21
C TYR A 16 0.66 -10.15 3.12
N ALA A 17 0.73 -9.50 1.96
CA ALA A 17 0.10 -8.21 1.74
C ALA A 17 -1.42 -8.29 1.83
N GLU A 18 -2.03 -9.35 1.31
CA GLU A 18 -3.48 -9.60 1.42
C GLU A 18 -3.91 -9.81 2.87
N ALA A 19 -3.18 -10.61 3.65
CA ALA A 19 -3.48 -10.81 5.07
C ALA A 19 -3.34 -9.50 5.87
N ALA A 20 -2.29 -8.72 5.60
CA ALA A 20 -2.10 -7.42 6.23
C ALA A 20 -3.24 -6.45 5.88
N PHE A 21 -3.60 -6.35 4.60
CA PHE A 21 -4.74 -5.55 4.15
C PHE A 21 -6.05 -5.99 4.80
N ALA A 22 -6.35 -7.29 4.79
CA ALA A 22 -7.58 -7.85 5.35
C ALA A 22 -7.71 -7.59 6.86
N SER A 23 -6.59 -7.55 7.59
CA SER A 23 -6.60 -7.20 9.02
C SER A 23 -7.01 -5.74 9.30
N CYS A 24 -6.91 -4.86 8.30
CA CYS A 24 -7.15 -3.42 8.42
C CYS A 24 -8.39 -2.94 7.65
N GLN A 25 -8.89 -3.67 6.65
CA GLN A 25 -9.90 -3.18 5.70
C GLN A 25 -11.22 -2.75 6.38
N ASP A 26 -11.59 -3.42 7.49
CA ASP A 26 -12.84 -3.16 8.21
C ASP A 26 -12.70 -2.16 9.36
N VAL A 27 -11.50 -1.63 9.61
CA VAL A 27 -11.27 -0.64 10.67
C VAL A 27 -12.05 0.64 10.36
N ARG A 28 -12.80 1.12 11.36
CA ARG A 28 -13.64 2.32 11.26
C ARG A 28 -12.95 3.54 11.82
N LEU A 29 -13.14 4.69 11.16
CA LEU A 29 -12.81 6.01 11.71
C LEU A 29 -13.98 6.50 12.57
N PRO A 30 -13.81 6.64 13.91
CA PRO A 30 -14.92 7.01 14.79
C PRO A 30 -15.57 8.36 14.44
N ALA A 31 -14.78 9.31 13.94
CA ALA A 31 -15.25 10.66 13.64
C ALA A 31 -16.19 10.74 12.42
N THR A 32 -16.10 9.81 11.48
CA THR A 32 -16.88 9.85 10.22
C THR A 32 -17.79 8.64 10.02
N GLY A 33 -17.56 7.55 10.78
CA GLY A 33 -18.22 6.26 10.57
C GLY A 33 -17.75 5.52 9.31
N GLY A 34 -16.91 6.14 8.47
CA GLY A 34 -16.32 5.56 7.28
C GLY A 34 -15.20 4.56 7.62
N PHE A 35 -14.77 3.79 6.62
CA PHE A 35 -13.61 2.91 6.74
C PHE A 35 -12.31 3.72 6.67
N ALA A 36 -11.37 3.43 7.57
CA ALA A 36 -10.05 4.04 7.59
C ALA A 36 -9.30 3.82 6.27
N ILE A 37 -9.44 2.63 5.68
CA ILE A 37 -8.79 2.30 4.41
C ILE A 37 -9.21 3.24 3.26
N SER A 38 -10.40 3.85 3.34
CA SER A 38 -10.88 4.77 2.31
C SER A 38 -9.99 6.01 2.16
N THR A 39 -9.35 6.46 3.25
CA THR A 39 -8.45 7.62 3.21
C THR A 39 -7.02 7.24 2.81
N MET A 40 -6.76 5.94 2.64
CA MET A 40 -5.45 5.37 2.35
C MET A 40 -5.41 4.64 0.99
N CYS A 41 -6.42 4.85 0.13
CA CYS A 41 -6.56 4.12 -1.13
C CYS A 41 -6.84 5.04 -2.33
N GLY A 42 -6.54 6.33 -2.18
CA GLY A 42 -6.71 7.35 -3.22
C GLY A 42 -8.11 7.34 -3.84
N ARG A 43 -8.16 7.39 -5.19
CA ARG A 43 -9.41 7.45 -5.95
C ARG A 43 -10.32 6.22 -5.84
N TYR A 44 -9.80 5.10 -5.31
CA TYR A 44 -10.55 3.84 -5.27
C TYR A 44 -11.54 3.76 -4.10
N GLY A 45 -11.38 4.62 -3.08
CA GLY A 45 -12.17 4.55 -1.86
C GLY A 45 -12.03 3.19 -1.17
N ALA A 46 -12.95 2.85 -0.28
CA ALA A 46 -12.94 1.54 0.40
C ALA A 46 -13.40 0.38 -0.51
N GLU A 47 -14.44 0.61 -1.33
CA GLU A 47 -15.12 -0.45 -2.10
C GLU A 47 -14.23 -1.08 -3.18
N LEU A 48 -13.42 -0.26 -3.86
CA LEU A 48 -12.51 -0.73 -4.90
C LEU A 48 -11.07 -0.85 -4.39
N CYS A 49 -10.85 -0.78 -3.08
CA CYS A 49 -9.50 -0.94 -2.54
C CYS A 49 -9.06 -2.41 -2.61
N THR A 50 -7.80 -2.62 -2.96
CA THR A 50 -7.14 -3.93 -2.90
C THR A 50 -5.82 -3.77 -2.15
N ALA A 51 -5.21 -4.89 -1.71
CA ALA A 51 -3.90 -4.85 -1.07
C ALA A 51 -2.85 -4.11 -1.90
N GLN A 52 -2.82 -4.34 -3.23
CA GLN A 52 -1.93 -3.63 -4.15
C GLN A 52 -2.24 -2.12 -4.18
N ARG A 53 -3.50 -1.72 -4.39
CA ARG A 53 -3.88 -0.29 -4.49
C ARG A 53 -3.61 0.47 -3.19
N TRP A 54 -3.81 -0.19 -2.05
CA TRP A 54 -3.48 0.36 -0.75
C TRP A 54 -1.98 0.58 -0.60
N LEU A 55 -1.15 -0.42 -0.91
CA LEU A 55 0.32 -0.28 -0.84
C LEU A 55 0.86 0.71 -1.88
N ASP A 56 0.30 0.75 -3.08
CA ASP A 56 0.64 1.75 -4.11
C ASP A 56 0.41 3.17 -3.59
N PHE A 57 -0.73 3.40 -2.94
CA PHE A 57 -1.00 4.70 -2.32
C PHE A 57 0.04 5.03 -1.25
N GLN A 58 0.41 4.07 -0.40
CA GLN A 58 1.41 4.29 0.65
C GLN A 58 2.82 4.57 0.09
N GLY A 59 3.14 4.07 -1.11
CA GLY A 59 4.41 4.27 -1.79
C GLY A 59 4.46 5.44 -2.78
N ASP A 60 3.33 6.06 -3.12
CA ASP A 60 3.27 7.13 -4.12
C ASP A 60 3.67 8.48 -3.53
N LYS A 61 4.88 8.95 -3.86
CA LYS A 61 5.37 10.28 -3.42
C LYS A 61 4.50 11.45 -3.88
N ASN A 62 3.65 11.27 -4.88
CA ASN A 62 2.78 12.33 -5.39
C ASN A 62 1.49 12.48 -4.59
N ASN A 63 1.21 11.59 -3.63
CA ASN A 63 0.04 11.70 -2.75
C ASN A 63 0.19 12.79 -1.67
N GLY A 64 1.38 13.40 -1.53
CA GLY A 64 1.69 14.44 -0.54
C GLY A 64 1.95 13.94 0.89
N LEU A 65 2.01 12.63 1.09
CA LEU A 65 2.23 11.94 2.37
C LEU A 65 3.49 11.06 2.36
N ALA A 66 3.72 10.32 1.27
CA ALA A 66 4.89 9.44 1.16
C ALA A 66 6.16 10.28 0.90
N PRO A 67 7.25 10.08 1.66
CA PRO A 67 8.44 10.91 1.57
C PRO A 67 9.33 10.60 0.34
N LEU A 68 9.16 9.43 -0.26
CA LEU A 68 9.89 8.97 -1.45
C LEU A 68 9.07 7.91 -2.20
N GLN A 69 9.46 7.57 -3.42
CA GLN A 69 8.74 6.56 -4.20
C GLN A 69 9.10 5.15 -3.73
N ILE A 70 8.09 4.35 -3.40
CA ILE A 70 8.24 2.92 -3.15
C ILE A 70 7.35 2.18 -4.14
N GLN A 71 7.93 1.25 -4.90
CA GLN A 71 7.18 0.38 -5.79
C GLN A 71 7.01 -0.99 -5.14
N PHE A 72 5.80 -1.27 -4.67
CA PHE A 72 5.44 -2.55 -4.08
C PHE A 72 5.06 -3.55 -5.16
N LEU A 73 5.75 -4.70 -5.17
CA LEU A 73 5.52 -5.79 -6.09
C LEU A 73 5.03 -7.00 -5.28
N LEU A 74 3.77 -7.37 -5.49
CA LEU A 74 3.15 -8.52 -4.83
C LEU A 74 3.35 -9.78 -5.67
N LEU A 75 4.31 -10.58 -5.25
CA LEU A 75 4.69 -11.82 -5.90
C LEU A 75 3.82 -12.98 -5.41
N GLY A 76 3.37 -13.82 -6.33
CA GLY A 76 2.81 -15.13 -6.04
C GLY A 76 3.79 -16.02 -5.27
N ASP A 77 3.29 -17.14 -4.79
CA ASP A 77 4.05 -18.04 -3.91
C ASP A 77 5.27 -18.67 -4.59
N THR A 78 5.25 -18.77 -5.91
CA THR A 78 6.32 -19.37 -6.73
C THR A 78 7.09 -18.36 -7.59
N GLU A 79 6.76 -17.07 -7.49
CA GLU A 79 7.40 -16.01 -8.26
C GLU A 79 8.61 -15.44 -7.50
N GLU A 80 9.72 -15.16 -8.16
CA GLU A 80 10.90 -14.57 -7.51
C GLU A 80 11.15 -13.15 -8.03
N PRO A 81 11.76 -12.25 -7.23
CA PRO A 81 12.27 -10.98 -7.72
C PRO A 81 13.32 -11.24 -8.82
N GLY A 82 13.19 -10.54 -9.94
CA GLY A 82 14.14 -10.61 -11.07
C GLY A 82 15.45 -9.89 -10.81
#